data_AF-A0A5X3YUK5-F1
#
_entry.id   AF-A0A5X3YUK5-F1
#
_cell.length_a   1.000
_cell.length_b   1.000
_cell.length_c   1.000
_cell.angle_alpha   90.00
_cell.angle_beta   90.00
_cell.angle_gamma   90.00
#
_symmetry.space_group_name_H-M   'P 1'
#
loop_
_entity.id
_entity.type
_entity.pdbx_description
1 polymer ?
#
loop_
_entity_poly.entity_id
_entity_poly.type
_entity_poly.pdbx_seq_one_letter_code
_entity_poly.pdbx_strand_id
1 'polypeptide(L)'
;KDETLEAAFARLTQAELGVRLPLAAGTFYGVWQHFYDDNFSGEDFSTHYIVLGFRLRVAESDLRLPDAQHGSYRWLTPEQLLASDNVHENSRAYFSPDAPAVGL
;
A
#
# COMPACT_ATOMS: atom_id res chain seq x y z
N LYS A 1 11.14 14.48 -3.45
CA LYS A 1 10.67 15.63 -4.27
C LYS A 1 11.32 15.52 -5.64
N ASP A 2 10.69 16.08 -6.69
CA ASP A 2 11.16 16.03 -8.10
C ASP A 2 11.37 14.61 -8.64
N GLU A 3 10.55 13.67 -8.13
CA GLU A 3 10.56 12.27 -8.53
C GLU A 3 9.31 11.97 -9.35
N THR A 4 9.51 11.39 -10.54
CA THR A 4 8.42 10.89 -11.40
C THR A 4 7.75 9.66 -10.77
N LEU A 5 6.49 9.39 -11.12
CA LEU A 5 5.78 8.21 -10.62
C LEU A 5 6.46 6.90 -11.01
N GLU A 6 7.06 6.82 -12.20
CA GLU A 6 7.77 5.64 -12.68
C GLU A 6 9.00 5.32 -11.81
N ALA A 7 9.78 6.36 -11.49
CA ALA A 7 10.93 6.26 -10.60
C ALA A 7 10.50 5.87 -9.18
N ALA A 8 9.47 6.53 -8.65
CA ALA A 8 8.94 6.25 -7.32
C ALA A 8 8.41 4.81 -7.23
N PHE A 9 7.64 4.34 -8.20
CA PHE A 9 7.09 2.98 -8.23
C PHE A 9 8.20 1.92 -8.22
N ALA A 10 9.21 2.09 -9.07
CA ALA A 10 10.35 1.18 -9.11
C ALA A 10 11.17 1.19 -7.82
N ARG A 11 11.40 2.37 -7.23
CA ARG A 11 12.11 2.50 -5.95
C ARG A 11 11.32 1.88 -4.80
N LEU A 12 10.02 2.14 -4.71
CA LEU A 12 9.15 1.66 -3.64
C LEU A 12 8.95 0.14 -3.71
N THR A 13 8.69 -0.42 -4.90
CA THR A 13 8.58 -1.89 -5.04
C THR A 13 9.87 -2.59 -4.63
N GLN A 14 11.05 -2.03 -4.97
CA GLN A 14 12.32 -2.57 -4.49
C GLN A 14 12.46 -2.46 -2.96
N ALA A 15 12.06 -1.34 -2.38
CA ALA A 15 12.20 -1.08 -0.95
C ALA A 15 11.21 -1.86 -0.08
N GLU A 16 10.02 -2.16 -0.58
CA GLU A 16 8.93 -2.81 0.19
C GLU A 16 8.77 -4.29 -0.12
N LEU A 17 9.06 -4.71 -1.35
CA LEU A 17 8.84 -6.08 -1.83
C LEU A 17 10.16 -6.81 -2.13
N GLY A 18 11.29 -6.09 -2.10
CA GLY A 18 12.61 -6.62 -2.46
C GLY A 18 12.82 -6.82 -3.95
N VAL A 19 11.87 -6.40 -4.80
CA VAL A 19 11.92 -6.54 -6.25
C VAL A 19 11.55 -5.23 -6.94
N ARG A 20 12.42 -4.76 -7.84
CA ARG A 20 12.19 -3.54 -8.63
C ARG A 20 11.27 -3.81 -9.82
N LEU A 21 10.07 -3.23 -9.80
CA LEU A 21 9.08 -3.38 -10.88
C LEU A 21 8.85 -2.06 -11.64
N PRO A 22 8.59 -2.10 -12.96
CA PRO A 22 8.18 -0.92 -13.71
C PRO A 22 6.72 -0.56 -13.40
N LEU A 23 6.35 0.72 -13.55
CA LEU A 23 4.96 1.20 -13.33
C LEU A 23 3.93 0.40 -14.13
N ALA A 24 4.25 0.02 -15.36
CA ALA A 24 3.38 -0.76 -16.25
C ALA A 24 3.07 -2.18 -15.74
N ALA A 25 3.79 -2.69 -14.73
CA ALA A 25 3.46 -3.95 -14.07
C ALA A 25 2.25 -3.82 -13.13
N GLY A 26 1.94 -2.60 -12.66
CA GLY A 26 0.81 -2.31 -11.80
C GLY A 26 -0.42 -1.87 -12.58
N THR A 27 -1.59 -2.33 -12.14
CA THR A 27 -2.87 -1.76 -12.59
C THR A 27 -3.25 -0.65 -11.65
N PHE A 28 -3.41 0.57 -12.17
CA PHE A 28 -3.91 1.70 -11.37
C PHE A 28 -5.25 1.35 -10.72
N TYR A 29 -5.37 1.69 -9.44
CA TYR A 29 -6.50 1.32 -8.60
C TYR A 29 -6.96 2.52 -7.77
N GLY A 30 -7.16 3.65 -8.44
CA GLY A 30 -7.80 4.83 -7.88
C GLY A 30 -6.91 5.70 -6.99
N VAL A 31 -7.44 6.87 -6.66
CA VAL A 31 -6.89 7.82 -5.70
C VAL A 31 -7.64 7.69 -4.38
N TRP A 32 -6.88 7.59 -3.30
CA TRP A 32 -7.37 7.40 -1.93
C TRP A 32 -6.81 8.48 -1.01
N GLN A 33 -7.44 8.64 0.15
CA GLN A 33 -7.01 9.58 1.18
C GLN A 33 -6.90 8.83 2.50
N HIS A 34 -5.73 8.87 3.12
CA HIS A 34 -5.53 8.29 4.46
C HIS A 34 -5.25 9.43 5.44
N PHE A 35 -6.08 9.50 6.46
CA PHE A 35 -5.95 10.44 7.57
C PHE A 35 -5.57 9.67 8.82
N TYR A 36 -4.51 10.12 9.49
CA TYR A 36 -4.06 9.58 10.77
C TYR A 36 -3.90 10.75 11.75
N ASP A 37 -4.32 10.57 12.99
CA ASP A 37 -4.21 11.61 14.02
C ASP A 37 -2.77 11.78 14.55
N ASP A 38 -1.87 10.84 14.23
CA ASP A 38 -0.46 10.81 14.61
C ASP A 38 0.49 11.06 13.42
N ASN A 39 1.79 11.01 13.70
CA ASN A 39 2.85 11.13 12.71
C ASN A 39 4.04 10.19 13.00
N PHE A 40 4.98 10.12 12.05
CA PHE A 40 6.13 9.21 12.13
C PHE A 40 7.02 9.41 13.36
N SER A 41 6.92 10.55 14.05
CA SER A 41 7.75 10.93 15.21
C SER A 41 6.98 11.13 16.51
N GLY A 42 5.65 10.97 16.52
CA GLY A 42 4.82 11.20 17.71
C GLY A 42 3.34 11.46 17.37
N GLU A 43 2.64 12.11 18.30
CA GLU A 43 1.18 12.38 18.24
C GLU A 43 0.85 13.87 18.34
N ASP A 44 1.84 14.74 18.15
CA ASP A 44 1.70 16.19 18.30
C ASP A 44 0.97 16.85 17.12
N PHE A 45 0.92 16.18 15.98
CA PHE A 45 0.12 16.56 14.81
C PHE A 45 -0.20 15.35 13.94
N SER A 46 -1.23 15.52 13.09
CA SER A 46 -1.77 14.51 12.19
C SER A 46 -0.99 14.35 10.88
N THR A 47 -1.14 13.19 10.25
CA THR A 47 -0.60 12.91 8.93
C THR A 47 -1.72 12.66 7.92
N HIS A 48 -1.62 13.30 6.76
CA HIS A 48 -2.56 13.12 5.66
C HIS A 48 -1.82 12.73 4.37
N TYR A 49 -2.22 11.59 3.79
CA TYR A 49 -1.68 11.09 2.53
C TYR A 49 -2.73 11.12 1.42
N ILE A 50 -2.36 11.66 0.26
CA ILE A 50 -3.00 11.35 -1.02
C ILE A 50 -2.29 10.12 -1.60
N VAL A 51 -3.02 9.02 -1.77
CA VAL A 51 -2.46 7.71 -2.13
C VAL A 51 -2.92 7.30 -3.52
N LEU A 52 -1.95 6.96 -4.37
CA LEU A 52 -2.22 6.32 -5.67
C LEU A 52 -2.18 4.81 -5.49
N GLY A 53 -3.34 4.17 -5.58
CA GLY A 53 -3.45 2.71 -5.48
C GLY A 53 -2.93 2.02 -6.73
N PHE A 54 -2.17 0.94 -6.57
CA PHE A 54 -1.78 0.06 -7.66
C PHE A 54 -1.93 -1.41 -7.23
N ARG A 55 -2.55 -2.21 -8.08
CA ARG A 55 -2.66 -3.66 -7.91
C ARG A 55 -1.56 -4.38 -8.67
N LEU A 56 -0.87 -5.29 -7.98
CA LEU A 56 0.20 -6.12 -8.52
C LEU A 56 -0.17 -7.60 -8.37
N ARG A 57 0.19 -8.40 -9.37
CA ARG A 57 0.21 -9.86 -9.28
C ARG A 57 1.64 -10.34 -9.41
N VAL A 58 2.12 -11.04 -8.39
CA VAL A 58 3.52 -11.48 -8.26
C VAL A 58 3.60 -12.95 -7.90
N ALA A 59 4.70 -13.60 -8.23
CA ALA A 59 5.04 -14.90 -7.66
C ALA A 59 5.79 -14.69 -6.34
N GLU A 60 5.40 -15.41 -5.29
CA GLU A 60 6.03 -15.28 -3.97
C GLU A 60 7.53 -15.60 -4.02
N SER A 61 7.96 -16.51 -4.91
CA SER A 61 9.36 -16.87 -5.14
C SER A 61 10.24 -15.69 -5.57
N ASP A 62 9.65 -14.66 -6.17
CA ASP A 62 10.35 -13.51 -6.71
C ASP A 62 10.53 -12.42 -5.64
N LEU A 63 9.80 -12.50 -4.54
CA LEU A 63 9.83 -11.51 -3.47
C LEU A 63 11.01 -11.73 -2.54
N ARG A 64 11.53 -10.63 -2.01
CA ARG A 64 12.55 -10.62 -0.94
C ARG A 64 12.09 -9.63 0.12
N LEU A 65 11.05 -10.02 0.84
CA LEU A 65 10.33 -9.15 1.78
C LEU A 65 11.29 -8.67 2.90
N PRO A 66 11.52 -7.35 3.02
CA PRO A 66 12.42 -6.78 4.01
C PRO A 66 11.75 -6.68 5.39
N ASP A 67 12.53 -6.52 6.45
CA ASP A 67 12.03 -6.44 7.83
C ASP A 67 12.12 -5.03 8.45
N ALA A 68 12.64 -4.05 7.70
CA ALA A 68 12.85 -2.68 8.19
C ALA A 68 11.56 -1.96 8.60
N GLN A 69 10.42 -2.27 7.95
CA GLN A 69 9.12 -1.64 8.21
C GLN A 69 8.07 -2.61 8.76
N HIS A 70 8.30 -3.93 8.66
CA HIS A 70 7.32 -4.95 9.03
C HIS A 70 7.99 -6.12 9.77
N GLY A 71 7.40 -6.52 10.90
CA GLY A 71 7.88 -7.69 11.66
C GLY A 71 7.42 -9.04 11.11
N SER A 72 6.38 -9.07 10.27
CA SER A 72 5.88 -10.29 9.62
C SER A 72 5.01 -9.98 8.40
N TYR A 73 4.86 -10.95 7.50
CA TYR A 73 4.05 -10.86 6.30
C TYR A 73 3.09 -12.04 6.19
N ARG A 74 1.91 -11.81 5.59
CA ARG A 74 0.90 -12.84 5.33
C ARG A 74 0.16 -12.53 4.03
N TRP A 75 -0.17 -13.58 3.29
CA TRP A 75 -1.17 -13.52 2.23
C TRP A 75 -2.54 -13.82 2.82
N LEU A 76 -3.52 -12.95 2.57
CA LEU A 76 -4.90 -13.08 3.07
C LEU A 76 -5.88 -13.03 1.90
N THR A 77 -6.98 -13.78 1.99
CA THR A 77 -8.12 -13.56 1.10
C THR A 77 -8.84 -12.26 1.48
N PRO A 78 -9.62 -11.65 0.56
CA PRO A 78 -10.44 -10.48 0.90
C PRO A 78 -11.34 -10.71 2.11
N GLU A 79 -11.95 -11.89 2.24
CA GLU A 79 -12.83 -12.24 3.35
C GLU A 79 -12.07 -12.29 4.68
N GLN A 80 -10.88 -12.90 4.69
CA GLN A 80 -10.03 -12.96 5.89
C GLN A 80 -9.56 -11.57 6.33
N LEU A 81 -9.16 -10.74 5.35
CA LEU A 81 -8.69 -9.39 5.60
C LEU A 81 -9.80 -8.47 6.12
N LEU A 82 -11.00 -8.54 5.53
CA LEU A 82 -12.15 -7.74 5.95
C LEU A 82 -12.69 -8.14 7.32
N ALA A 83 -12.60 -9.43 7.68
CA ALA A 83 -13.05 -9.93 8.97
C ALA A 83 -12.05 -9.72 10.12
N SER A 84 -10.83 -9.24 9.84
CA SER A 84 -9.78 -9.07 10.85
C SER A 84 -9.77 -7.67 11.45
N ASP A 85 -9.92 -7.57 12.77
CA ASP A 85 -9.79 -6.31 13.52
C ASP A 85 -8.35 -5.78 13.57
N ASN A 86 -7.36 -6.65 13.31
CA ASN A 86 -5.95 -6.29 13.27
C ASN A 86 -5.49 -5.71 11.92
N VAL A 87 -6.39 -5.57 10.94
CA VAL A 87 -6.09 -4.87 9.68
C VAL A 87 -6.72 -3.49 9.72
N HIS A 88 -5.90 -2.46 9.55
CA HIS A 88 -6.34 -1.07 9.58
C HIS A 88 -7.42 -0.80 8.52
N GLU A 89 -8.37 0.09 8.82
CA GLU A 89 -9.49 0.44 7.93
C GLU A 89 -9.04 0.93 6.56
N ASN A 90 -8.00 1.77 6.51
CA ASN A 90 -7.38 2.25 5.26
C ASN A 90 -6.91 1.10 4.35
N SER A 91 -6.48 -0.04 4.91
CA SER A 91 -6.13 -1.23 4.12
C SER A 91 -7.36 -2.08 3.76
N ARG A 92 -8.33 -2.22 4.67
CA ARG A 92 -9.60 -2.91 4.41
C ARG A 92 -10.42 -2.26 3.31
N ALA A 93 -10.35 -0.92 3.19
CA ALA A 93 -11.06 -0.15 2.20
C ALA A 93 -10.75 -0.59 0.75
N TYR A 94 -9.54 -1.05 0.43
CA TYR A 94 -9.17 -1.57 -0.90
C TYR A 94 -9.94 -2.81 -1.35
N PHE A 95 -10.62 -3.50 -0.42
CA PHE A 95 -11.38 -4.71 -0.65
C PHE A 95 -12.87 -4.54 -0.38
N SER A 96 -13.29 -3.36 0.08
CA SER A 96 -14.69 -3.04 0.35
C SER A 96 -15.36 -2.47 -0.92
N PRO A 97 -16.56 -2.94 -1.30
CA PRO A 97 -17.27 -2.45 -2.47
C PRO A 97 -17.74 -1.00 -2.34
N ASP A 98 -17.91 -0.50 -1.12
CA ASP A 98 -18.45 0.83 -0.84
C ASP A 98 -17.38 1.90 -0.61
N ALA A 99 -16.10 1.58 -0.86
CA ALA A 99 -15.01 2.48 -0.53
C ALA A 99 -14.94 3.70 -1.48
N PRO A 100 -14.69 4.92 -0.96
CA PRO A 100 -14.88 6.17 -1.70
C PRO A 100 -13.70 6.53 -2.62
N ALA A 101 -13.04 5.54 -3.23
CA ALA A 101 -11.93 5.78 -4.14
C ALA A 101 -12.38 6.49 -5.42
N VAL A 102 -11.56 7.42 -5.90
CA VAL A 102 -11.85 8.18 -7.11
C VAL A 102 -11.02 7.64 -8.27
N GLY A 103 -11.63 7.47 -9.45
CA GLY A 103 -10.93 7.06 -10.68
C GLY A 103 -10.63 5.55 -10.76
N LEU A 104 -11.50 4.73 -10.15
CA LEU A 104 -11.55 3.27 -10.35
C LEU A 104 -12.24 2.89 -11.67
#